data_AF-A0A9W6NR17-F1
#
_entry.id   AF-A0A9W6NR17-F1
#
_cell.length_a   1.000
_cell.length_b   1.000
_cell.length_c   1.000
_cell.angle_alpha   90.00
_cell.angle_beta   90.00
_cell.angle_gamma   90.00
#
_symmetry.space_group_name_H-M   'P 1'
#
loop_
_entity.id
_entity.type
_entity.pdbx_description
1 polymer ?
#
loop_
_entity_poly.entity_id
_entity_poly.type
_entity_poly.pdbx_seq_one_letter_code
_entity_poly.pdbx_strand_id
1 'polypeptide(L)'
;MTPQQRTAIRVVVGLLVASLAAGVGFALLTLVFRNDVLAYQLARQPGADRAALQRTLWTRPVPILAVAVLYLWVTRQLLAGVAAAYRRVRIVSAFGFVAVAYLFVAAEYPAWLRGLQAVQLLLLALLVLAVNRPVVRSAFPRVPDPRPRNRKAAWLLVGTAPVVAELTLGTIPLRMAWVLLIFTPLYGGGALFVREIVRRAGGGYANLLLMGVAYGIVEEGLVLQSLTSPHLYHAAGWAPRLLGVNTDYTLLNLVYHAVFSVTVPVVMVELCFPGHGQRPYLRRGGLIATGLIALAGAGIVRLTVPPAEDPGYTMPLAAVLVFAAAALAVTVVALRVHVPAASPARPPSAPVVAAVAGAGVLLFFGLAWPFGGATGPVFTHGTWSLLPMAAAAALVVALVYWLRRWSAAAQWTREHLVAACTGALVGHTVFGLAAQADGAADRLFLAAVAAATLALGTAAIRRPVAPVLLA
;
A
#
# COMPACT_ATOMS: atom_id res chain seq x y z
N MET A 1 -35.56 -19.64 -2.52
CA MET A 1 -35.87 -18.68 -1.44
C MET A 1 -37.25 -18.98 -0.88
N THR A 2 -37.41 -18.96 0.44
CA THR A 2 -38.71 -19.13 1.11
C THR A 2 -39.59 -17.87 0.96
N PRO A 3 -40.91 -17.94 1.17
CA PRO A 3 -41.79 -16.75 1.18
C PRO A 3 -41.33 -15.68 2.18
N GLN A 4 -40.93 -16.09 3.38
CA GLN A 4 -40.40 -15.20 4.42
C GLN A 4 -39.10 -14.47 3.97
N GLN A 5 -38.20 -15.17 3.27
CA GLN A 5 -37.00 -14.58 2.70
C GLN A 5 -37.32 -13.55 1.62
N ARG A 6 -38.30 -13.81 0.74
CA ARG A 6 -38.74 -12.88 -0.31
C ARG A 6 -39.31 -11.59 0.29
N THR A 7 -40.14 -11.69 1.33
CA THR A 7 -40.68 -10.52 2.03
C THR A 7 -39.57 -9.70 2.68
N ALA A 8 -38.63 -10.35 3.36
CA ALA A 8 -37.50 -9.66 3.98
C ALA A 8 -36.58 -8.96 2.95
N ILE A 9 -36.37 -9.57 1.78
CA ILE A 9 -35.60 -8.96 0.68
C ILE A 9 -36.35 -7.76 0.08
N ARG A 10 -37.68 -7.81 -0.05
CA ARG A 10 -38.48 -6.66 -0.51
C ARG A 10 -38.36 -5.47 0.45
N VAL A 11 -38.32 -5.70 1.76
CA VAL A 11 -38.05 -4.65 2.76
C VAL A 11 -36.66 -4.05 2.56
N VAL A 12 -35.64 -4.89 2.33
CA VAL A 12 -34.28 -4.41 2.02
C VAL A 12 -34.26 -3.57 0.73
N VAL A 13 -34.94 -4.01 -0.33
CA VAL A 13 -35.06 -3.25 -1.59
C VAL A 13 -35.77 -1.92 -1.36
N GLY A 14 -36.87 -1.91 -0.59
CA GLY A 14 -37.60 -0.68 -0.25
C GLY A 14 -36.72 0.33 0.48
N LEU A 15 -35.99 -0.12 1.51
CA LEU A 15 -35.03 0.71 2.24
C LEU A 15 -33.88 1.20 1.36
N LEU A 16 -33.40 0.35 0.45
CA LEU A 16 -32.34 0.70 -0.49
C LEU A 16 -32.79 1.81 -1.45
N VAL A 17 -34.00 1.70 -1.99
CA VAL A 17 -34.59 2.71 -2.89
C VAL A 17 -34.90 4.00 -2.14
N ALA A 18 -35.47 3.92 -0.93
CA ALA A 18 -35.75 5.09 -0.11
C ALA A 18 -34.45 5.84 0.28
N SER A 19 -33.42 5.10 0.68
CA SER A 19 -32.10 5.68 1.00
C SER A 19 -31.46 6.34 -0.22
N LEU A 20 -31.61 5.74 -1.41
CA LEU A 20 -31.13 6.32 -2.65
C LEU A 20 -31.90 7.60 -3.01
N ALA A 21 -33.22 7.60 -2.89
CA ALA A 21 -34.05 8.77 -3.16
C ALA A 21 -33.67 9.94 -2.22
N ALA A 22 -33.45 9.67 -0.94
CA ALA A 22 -32.96 10.67 0.01
C ALA A 22 -31.57 11.21 -0.37
N GLY A 23 -30.66 10.33 -0.79
CA GLY A 23 -29.31 10.74 -1.24
C GLY A 23 -29.31 11.56 -2.53
N VAL A 24 -30.14 11.19 -3.51
CA VAL A 24 -30.34 11.95 -4.76
C VAL A 24 -30.99 13.29 -4.46
N GLY A 25 -32.00 13.33 -3.59
CA GLY A 25 -32.61 14.58 -3.13
C GLY A 25 -31.57 15.50 -2.46
N PHE A 26 -30.73 14.95 -1.59
CA PHE A 26 -29.65 15.70 -0.94
C PHE A 26 -28.66 16.25 -1.97
N ALA A 27 -28.24 15.42 -2.94
CA ALA A 27 -27.33 15.82 -4.02
C ALA A 27 -27.92 16.96 -4.87
N LEU A 28 -29.18 16.84 -5.29
CA LEU A 28 -29.86 17.86 -6.10
C LEU A 28 -30.06 19.16 -5.33
N LEU A 29 -30.53 19.09 -4.08
CA LEU A 29 -30.71 20.30 -3.25
C LEU A 29 -29.38 20.99 -2.98
N THR A 30 -28.29 20.24 -2.79
CA THR A 30 -26.95 20.83 -2.65
C THR A 30 -26.52 21.59 -3.92
N LEU A 31 -26.85 21.08 -5.11
CA LEU A 31 -26.52 21.73 -6.38
C LEU A 31 -27.42 22.94 -6.70
N VAL A 32 -28.71 22.84 -6.39
CA VAL A 32 -29.70 23.91 -6.57
C VAL A 32 -29.37 25.08 -5.64
N PHE A 33 -29.15 24.81 -4.36
CA PHE A 33 -28.85 25.81 -3.34
C PHE A 33 -27.33 25.99 -3.10
N ARG A 34 -26.52 25.74 -4.13
CA ARG A 34 -25.05 25.74 -4.01
C ARG A 34 -24.47 27.04 -3.44
N ASN A 35 -25.09 28.18 -3.77
CA ASN A 35 -24.63 29.50 -3.31
C ASN A 35 -24.87 29.66 -1.80
N ASP A 36 -26.03 29.21 -1.31
CA ASP A 36 -26.39 29.28 0.11
C ASP A 36 -25.55 28.31 0.95
N VAL A 37 -25.29 27.11 0.41
CA VAL A 37 -24.40 26.13 1.05
C VAL A 37 -22.97 26.65 1.09
N LEU A 38 -22.47 27.25 0.01
CA LEU A 38 -21.13 27.85 -0.02
C LEU A 38 -21.00 29.01 0.97
N ALA A 39 -22.00 29.89 1.03
CA ALA A 39 -22.04 30.99 1.99
C ALA A 39 -22.03 30.48 3.45
N TYR A 40 -22.81 29.44 3.73
CA TYR A 40 -22.82 28.79 5.04
C TYR A 40 -21.47 28.17 5.42
N GLN A 41 -20.79 27.52 4.47
CA GLN A 41 -19.46 26.92 4.69
C GLN A 41 -18.40 27.98 4.94
N LEU A 42 -18.38 29.06 4.14
CA LEU A 42 -17.47 30.19 4.32
C LEU A 42 -17.67 30.90 5.67
N ALA A 43 -18.92 31.04 6.12
CA ALA A 43 -19.22 31.64 7.41
C ALA A 43 -18.69 30.82 8.60
N ARG A 44 -18.59 29.49 8.47
CA ARG A 44 -18.04 28.58 9.48
C ARG A 44 -16.54 28.35 9.34
N GLN A 45 -15.99 28.61 8.16
CA GLN A 45 -14.56 28.44 7.86
C GLN A 45 -14.04 29.68 7.13
N PRO A 46 -13.92 30.83 7.82
CA PRO A 46 -13.56 32.11 7.19
C PRO A 46 -12.16 32.11 6.52
N GLY A 47 -11.29 31.17 6.88
CA GLY A 47 -9.97 30.98 6.25
C GLY A 47 -9.90 29.91 5.15
N ALA A 48 -11.02 29.29 4.77
CA ALA A 48 -11.03 28.24 3.76
C ALA A 48 -10.99 28.80 2.33
N ASP A 49 -10.24 28.14 1.44
CA ASP A 49 -10.22 28.48 0.01
C ASP A 49 -11.61 28.30 -0.60
N ARG A 50 -12.22 29.41 -1.02
CA ARG A 50 -13.52 29.46 -1.69
C ARG A 50 -13.55 28.58 -2.93
N ALA A 51 -12.48 28.53 -3.71
CA ALA A 51 -12.42 27.72 -4.92
C ALA A 51 -12.38 26.23 -4.58
N ALA A 52 -11.68 25.83 -3.51
CA ALA A 52 -11.71 24.46 -2.99
C ALA A 52 -13.10 24.05 -2.50
N LEU A 53 -13.78 24.89 -1.72
CA LEU A 53 -15.15 24.64 -1.26
C LEU A 53 -16.14 24.58 -2.44
N GLN A 54 -15.96 25.43 -3.45
CA GLN A 54 -16.80 25.37 -4.64
C GLN A 54 -16.59 24.06 -5.42
N ARG A 55 -15.35 23.55 -5.51
CA ARG A 55 -15.08 22.25 -6.14
C ARG A 55 -15.76 21.10 -5.37
N THR A 56 -15.78 21.11 -4.04
CA THR A 56 -16.41 20.04 -3.25
C THR A 56 -17.93 19.97 -3.43
N LEU A 57 -18.57 21.10 -3.74
CA LEU A 57 -20.01 21.15 -4.06
C LEU A 57 -20.37 20.43 -5.37
N TRP A 58 -19.41 20.23 -6.28
CA TRP A 58 -19.61 19.45 -7.50
C TRP A 58 -19.15 18.00 -7.36
N THR A 59 -18.04 17.77 -6.66
CA THR A 59 -17.45 16.42 -6.55
C THR A 59 -18.21 15.48 -5.62
N ARG A 60 -18.99 15.98 -4.67
CA ARG A 60 -19.79 15.15 -3.75
C ARG A 60 -21.14 14.69 -4.33
N PRO A 61 -21.93 15.53 -5.03
CA PRO A 61 -23.23 15.12 -5.58
C PRO A 61 -23.14 14.25 -6.83
N VAL A 62 -22.16 14.49 -7.72
CA VAL A 62 -22.06 13.80 -9.02
C VAL A 62 -21.87 12.27 -8.88
N PRO A 63 -21.01 11.75 -7.99
CA PRO A 63 -20.90 10.31 -7.77
C PRO A 63 -22.19 9.68 -7.23
N ILE A 64 -22.95 10.41 -6.40
CA ILE A 64 -24.23 9.91 -5.86
C ILE A 64 -25.23 9.70 -7.00
N LEU A 65 -25.31 10.65 -7.93
CA LEU A 65 -26.15 10.55 -9.12
C LEU A 65 -25.70 9.43 -10.07
N ALA A 66 -24.39 9.25 -10.27
CA ALA A 66 -23.84 8.16 -11.08
C ALA A 66 -24.13 6.77 -10.46
N VAL A 67 -24.03 6.65 -9.13
CA VAL A 67 -24.31 5.41 -8.40
C VAL A 67 -25.82 5.09 -8.40
N ALA A 68 -26.70 6.08 -8.49
CA ALA A 68 -28.14 5.87 -8.57
C ALA A 68 -28.56 5.01 -9.77
N VAL A 69 -27.89 5.18 -10.92
CA VAL A 69 -28.14 4.38 -12.14
C VAL A 69 -27.74 2.91 -11.93
N LEU A 70 -26.61 2.66 -11.25
CA LEU A 70 -26.13 1.32 -10.93
C LEU A 70 -27.06 0.58 -9.94
N TYR A 71 -27.79 1.30 -9.10
CA TYR A 71 -28.67 0.73 -8.08
C TYR A 71 -29.90 0.02 -8.65
N LEU A 72 -30.42 0.45 -9.81
CA LEU A 72 -31.50 -0.23 -10.53
C LEU A 72 -31.09 -1.66 -10.96
N TRP A 73 -29.81 -1.84 -11.29
CA TRP A 73 -29.27 -3.15 -11.64
C TRP A 73 -28.99 -4.01 -10.40
N VAL A 74 -28.62 -3.39 -9.28
CA VAL A 74 -28.38 -4.08 -8.00
C VAL A 74 -29.69 -4.58 -7.38
N THR A 75 -30.77 -3.80 -7.41
CA THR A 75 -32.09 -4.20 -6.89
C THR A 75 -32.64 -5.41 -7.64
N ARG A 76 -32.57 -5.39 -8.98
CA ARG A 76 -32.96 -6.53 -9.83
C ARG A 76 -32.18 -7.81 -9.49
N GLN A 77 -30.86 -7.71 -9.32
CA GLN A 77 -30.04 -8.85 -8.92
C GLN A 77 -30.31 -9.36 -7.50
N LEU A 78 -30.62 -8.45 -6.57
CA LEU A 78 -30.95 -8.83 -5.20
C LEU A 78 -32.26 -9.63 -5.16
N LEU A 79 -33.26 -9.21 -5.94
CA LEU A 79 -34.52 -9.94 -6.12
C LEU A 79 -34.32 -11.28 -6.85
N ALA A 80 -33.37 -11.34 -7.79
CA ALA A 80 -33.00 -12.57 -8.49
C ALA A 80 -32.14 -13.55 -7.66
N GLY A 81 -31.83 -13.24 -6.41
CA GLY A 81 -31.10 -14.15 -5.53
C GLY A 81 -29.58 -14.18 -5.72
N VAL A 82 -29.01 -13.18 -6.39
CA VAL A 82 -27.57 -13.13 -6.65
C VAL A 82 -26.80 -12.75 -5.38
N ALA A 83 -26.03 -13.69 -4.83
CA ALA A 83 -25.23 -13.49 -3.61
C ALA A 83 -24.20 -12.35 -3.72
N ALA A 84 -23.74 -12.01 -4.93
CA ALA A 84 -22.85 -10.88 -5.16
C ALA A 84 -23.56 -9.53 -4.93
N ALA A 85 -24.81 -9.38 -5.38
CA ALA A 85 -25.61 -8.18 -5.13
C ALA A 85 -25.88 -8.00 -3.63
N TYR A 86 -26.23 -9.08 -2.93
CA TYR A 86 -26.39 -9.04 -1.47
C TYR A 86 -25.13 -8.56 -0.73
N ARG A 87 -23.95 -9.06 -1.11
CA ARG A 87 -22.67 -8.59 -0.54
C ARG A 87 -22.41 -7.12 -0.85
N ARG A 88 -22.67 -6.67 -2.08
CA ARG A 88 -22.50 -5.27 -2.49
C ARG A 88 -23.41 -4.36 -1.66
N VAL A 89 -24.70 -4.68 -1.55
CA VAL A 89 -25.66 -3.91 -0.74
C VAL A 89 -25.19 -3.81 0.70
N ARG A 90 -24.74 -4.92 1.31
CA ARG A 90 -24.23 -4.94 2.69
C ARG A 90 -22.99 -4.07 2.91
N ILE A 91 -22.05 -4.08 1.97
CA ILE A 91 -20.83 -3.28 2.05
C ILE A 91 -21.16 -1.80 1.83
N VAL A 92 -21.87 -1.49 0.74
CA VAL A 92 -22.19 -0.10 0.37
C VAL A 92 -23.10 0.55 1.40
N SER A 93 -24.05 -0.17 2.00
CA SER A 93 -24.88 0.40 3.08
C SER A 93 -24.06 0.75 4.33
N ALA A 94 -23.06 -0.07 4.68
CA ALA A 94 -22.20 0.21 5.83
C ALA A 94 -21.26 1.40 5.57
N PHE A 95 -20.60 1.43 4.41
CA PHE A 95 -19.77 2.58 4.02
C PHE A 95 -20.60 3.86 3.86
N GLY A 96 -21.77 3.76 3.23
CA GLY A 96 -22.70 4.87 3.08
C GLY A 96 -23.14 5.42 4.44
N PHE A 97 -23.45 4.55 5.41
CA PHE A 97 -23.78 4.97 6.78
C PHE A 97 -22.64 5.75 7.42
N VAL A 98 -21.41 5.23 7.37
CA VAL A 98 -20.24 5.91 7.94
C VAL A 98 -19.96 7.25 7.25
N ALA A 99 -20.02 7.30 5.91
CA ALA A 99 -19.80 8.52 5.15
C ALA A 99 -20.84 9.61 5.46
N VAL A 100 -22.12 9.25 5.49
CA VAL A 100 -23.20 10.19 5.82
C VAL A 100 -23.13 10.61 7.30
N ALA A 101 -22.79 9.70 8.21
CA ALA A 101 -22.59 10.03 9.63
C ALA A 101 -21.46 11.04 9.82
N TYR A 102 -20.33 10.85 9.13
CA TYR A 102 -19.22 11.79 9.15
C TYR A 102 -19.65 13.17 8.64
N LEU A 103 -20.30 13.25 7.48
CA LEU A 103 -20.79 14.52 6.92
C LEU A 103 -21.81 15.20 7.84
N PHE A 104 -22.65 14.43 8.52
CA PHE A 104 -23.64 14.94 9.46
C PHE A 104 -22.99 15.54 10.71
N VAL A 105 -21.92 14.91 11.23
CA VAL A 105 -21.16 15.37 12.40
C VAL A 105 -20.28 16.57 12.07
N ALA A 106 -19.66 16.58 10.89
CA ALA A 106 -18.84 17.69 10.42
C ALA A 106 -19.61 19.02 10.26
N ALA A 107 -20.95 18.98 10.30
CA ALA A 107 -21.85 20.13 10.30
C ALA A 107 -21.61 21.13 9.15
N GLU A 108 -21.10 20.62 8.01
CA GLU A 108 -20.73 21.41 6.83
C GLU A 108 -21.94 21.92 6.01
N TYR A 109 -23.17 21.60 6.43
CA TYR A 109 -24.40 21.91 5.72
C TYR A 109 -25.43 22.63 6.61
N PRO A 110 -26.30 23.49 6.03
CA PRO A 110 -27.39 24.15 6.74
C PRO A 110 -28.36 23.19 7.43
N ALA A 111 -29.02 23.65 8.49
CA ALA A 111 -29.91 22.83 9.32
C ALA A 111 -31.04 22.14 8.54
N TRP A 112 -31.65 22.82 7.57
CA TRP A 112 -32.71 22.24 6.73
C TRP A 112 -32.19 21.08 5.87
N LEU A 113 -30.97 21.19 5.33
CA LEU A 113 -30.33 20.14 4.53
C LEU A 113 -29.82 18.99 5.42
N ARG A 114 -29.41 19.29 6.65
CA ARG A 114 -29.10 18.29 7.69
C ARG A 114 -30.32 17.48 8.11
N GLY A 115 -31.52 18.05 8.07
CA GLY A 115 -32.77 17.30 8.27
C GLY A 115 -32.90 16.14 7.27
N LEU A 116 -32.57 16.39 6.00
CA LEU A 116 -32.55 15.35 4.97
C LEU A 116 -31.41 14.33 5.18
N GLN A 117 -30.24 14.77 5.63
CA GLN A 117 -29.14 13.86 6.01
C GLN A 117 -29.53 12.95 7.19
N ALA A 118 -30.27 13.45 8.18
CA ALA A 118 -30.73 12.66 9.32
C ALA A 118 -31.70 11.56 8.85
N VAL A 119 -32.63 11.89 7.94
CA VAL A 119 -33.52 10.89 7.30
C VAL A 119 -32.71 9.86 6.51
N GLN A 120 -31.73 10.30 5.72
CA GLN A 120 -30.86 9.41 4.96
C GLN A 120 -30.05 8.48 5.88
N LEU A 121 -29.54 9.00 7.00
CA LEU A 121 -28.78 8.24 7.99
C LEU A 121 -29.65 7.19 8.69
N LEU A 122 -30.88 7.54 9.05
CA LEU A 122 -31.85 6.61 9.62
C LEU A 122 -32.18 5.48 8.62
N LEU A 123 -32.43 5.82 7.36
CA LEU A 123 -32.70 4.82 6.31
C LEU A 123 -31.50 3.89 6.09
N LEU A 124 -30.27 4.41 6.11
CA LEU A 124 -29.05 3.60 6.03
C LEU A 124 -28.86 2.71 7.26
N ALA A 125 -29.16 3.20 8.47
CA ALA A 125 -29.12 2.40 9.69
C ALA A 125 -30.12 1.24 9.62
N LEU A 126 -31.37 1.53 9.25
CA LEU A 126 -32.41 0.51 9.04
C LEU A 126 -32.03 -0.48 7.95
N LEU A 127 -31.41 -0.02 6.85
CA LEU A 127 -30.91 -0.88 5.78
C LEU A 127 -29.80 -1.81 6.28
N VAL A 128 -28.82 -1.29 7.02
CA VAL A 128 -27.74 -2.09 7.64
C VAL A 128 -28.33 -3.15 8.56
N LEU A 129 -29.30 -2.80 9.40
CA LEU A 129 -29.98 -3.75 10.29
C LEU A 129 -30.75 -4.81 9.48
N ALA A 130 -31.54 -4.39 8.49
CA ALA A 130 -32.36 -5.27 7.66
C ALA A 130 -31.52 -6.27 6.86
N VAL A 131 -30.43 -5.82 6.24
CA VAL A 131 -29.51 -6.67 5.45
C VAL A 131 -28.79 -7.68 6.34
N ASN A 132 -28.51 -7.35 7.60
CA ASN A 132 -27.86 -8.26 8.53
C ASN A 132 -28.80 -9.25 9.24
N ARG A 133 -30.12 -9.15 9.05
CA ARG A 133 -31.09 -10.08 9.66
C ARG A 133 -30.79 -11.53 9.26
N PRO A 134 -30.90 -12.50 10.20
CA PRO A 134 -30.64 -13.93 9.92
C PRO A 134 -31.45 -14.47 8.73
N VAL A 135 -32.71 -14.04 8.60
CA VAL A 135 -33.63 -14.42 7.51
C VAL A 135 -33.10 -13.95 6.13
N VAL A 136 -32.54 -12.74 6.04
CA VAL A 136 -31.97 -12.25 4.78
C VAL A 136 -30.63 -12.94 4.50
N ARG A 137 -29.80 -13.14 5.53
CA ARG A 137 -28.51 -13.84 5.41
C ARG A 137 -28.67 -15.28 4.92
N SER A 138 -29.67 -16.01 5.39
CA SER A 138 -29.91 -17.40 4.99
C SER A 138 -30.40 -17.53 3.55
N ALA A 139 -30.95 -16.45 2.97
CA ALA A 139 -31.37 -16.42 1.57
C ALA A 139 -30.18 -16.35 0.58
N PHE A 140 -28.98 -16.00 1.06
CA PHE A 140 -27.75 -15.89 0.26
C PHE A 140 -26.59 -16.67 0.92
N PRO A 141 -26.65 -18.00 0.96
CA PRO A 141 -25.60 -18.81 1.58
C PRO A 141 -24.24 -18.55 0.94
N ARG A 142 -23.19 -18.53 1.78
CA ARG A 142 -21.82 -18.34 1.30
C ARG A 142 -21.41 -19.58 0.53
N VAL A 143 -21.33 -19.48 -0.79
CA VAL A 143 -20.59 -20.46 -1.61
C VAL A 143 -19.14 -20.47 -1.12
N PRO A 144 -18.63 -21.58 -0.57
CA PRO A 144 -17.23 -21.68 -0.17
C PRO A 144 -16.36 -21.49 -1.41
N ASP A 145 -15.52 -20.45 -1.43
CA ASP A 145 -14.51 -20.31 -2.48
C ASP A 145 -13.43 -21.39 -2.22
N PRO A 146 -13.27 -22.38 -3.14
CA PRO A 146 -12.40 -23.53 -2.93
C PRO A 146 -10.92 -23.16 -2.94
N ARG A 147 -10.57 -21.92 -3.29
CA ARG A 147 -9.18 -21.47 -3.36
C ARG A 147 -8.51 -21.52 -1.97
N PRO A 148 -7.25 -22.00 -1.90
CA PRO A 148 -6.50 -22.05 -0.66
C PRO A 148 -6.34 -20.64 -0.09
N ARG A 149 -6.47 -20.52 1.23
CA ARG A 149 -6.32 -19.26 1.98
C ARG A 149 -5.30 -19.47 3.08
N ASN A 150 -4.49 -18.44 3.35
CA ASN A 150 -3.57 -18.48 4.47
C ASN A 150 -3.62 -17.14 5.23
N ARG A 151 -4.51 -17.07 6.21
CA ARG A 151 -4.68 -15.87 7.04
C ARG A 151 -3.46 -15.61 7.92
N LYS A 152 -2.76 -16.66 8.37
CA LYS A 152 -1.56 -16.52 9.19
C LYS A 152 -0.45 -15.86 8.39
N ALA A 153 -0.20 -16.32 7.16
CA ALA A 153 0.77 -15.69 6.27
C ALA A 153 0.40 -14.25 5.90
N ALA A 154 -0.90 -13.99 5.64
CA ALA A 154 -1.36 -12.62 5.36
C ALA A 154 -1.09 -11.66 6.52
N TRP A 155 -1.47 -12.05 7.76
CA TRP A 155 -1.22 -11.21 8.93
C TRP A 155 0.27 -11.08 9.27
N LEU A 156 1.05 -12.14 9.08
CA LEU A 156 2.50 -12.06 9.24
C LEU A 156 3.08 -11.03 8.26
N LEU A 157 2.69 -11.05 6.98
CA LEU A 157 3.17 -10.08 6.00
C LEU A 157 2.75 -8.64 6.34
N VAL A 158 1.51 -8.44 6.80
CA VAL A 158 1.03 -7.12 7.23
C VAL A 158 1.88 -6.55 8.37
N GLY A 159 2.35 -7.38 9.30
CA GLY A 159 3.24 -6.95 10.39
C GLY A 159 4.71 -6.83 9.96
N THR A 160 5.21 -7.77 9.17
CA THR A 160 6.63 -7.81 8.79
C THR A 160 7.01 -6.70 7.81
N ALA A 161 6.13 -6.31 6.88
CA ALA A 161 6.43 -5.28 5.89
C ALA A 161 6.84 -3.91 6.50
N PRO A 162 6.04 -3.28 7.38
CA PRO A 162 6.44 -2.00 8.01
C PRO A 162 7.65 -2.15 8.92
N VAL A 163 7.84 -3.31 9.57
CA VAL A 163 9.03 -3.56 10.40
C VAL A 163 10.30 -3.60 9.54
N VAL A 164 10.27 -4.32 8.42
CA VAL A 164 11.42 -4.43 7.51
C VAL A 164 11.72 -3.08 6.89
N ALA A 165 10.71 -2.36 6.39
CA ALA A 165 10.92 -1.04 5.80
C ALA A 165 11.49 -0.07 6.85
N GLU A 166 10.74 0.23 7.90
CA GLU A 166 11.03 1.40 8.73
C GLU A 166 11.89 1.06 9.95
N LEU A 167 11.46 0.03 10.71
CA LEU A 167 12.04 -0.24 12.02
C LEU A 167 13.45 -0.81 11.92
N THR A 168 13.72 -1.66 10.93
CA THR A 168 15.06 -2.23 10.74
C THR A 168 16.04 -1.27 10.07
N LEU A 169 15.57 -0.20 9.39
CA LEU A 169 16.46 0.86 8.89
C LEU A 169 16.77 1.90 9.97
N GLY A 170 15.89 2.04 10.97
CA GLY A 170 16.02 3.07 12.00
C GLY A 170 15.57 4.46 11.56
N THR A 171 14.81 4.56 10.46
CA THR A 171 14.14 5.82 10.04
C THR A 171 13.11 6.27 11.06
N ILE A 172 12.56 5.34 11.84
CA ILE A 172 11.70 5.63 12.99
C ILE A 172 12.45 5.27 14.29
N PRO A 173 12.83 6.28 15.10
CA PRO A 173 13.37 6.08 16.44
C PRO A 173 12.46 5.20 17.31
N LEU A 174 13.03 4.41 18.21
CA LEU A 174 12.27 3.41 19.00
C LEU A 174 11.14 4.07 19.83
N ARG A 175 11.35 5.29 20.33
CA ARG A 175 10.33 6.08 21.04
C ARG A 175 9.09 6.38 20.19
N MET A 176 9.21 6.36 18.87
CA MET A 176 8.14 6.59 17.91
C MET A 176 7.65 5.30 17.24
N ALA A 177 7.99 4.12 17.77
CA ALA A 177 7.57 2.84 17.20
C ALA A 177 6.05 2.70 17.02
N TRP A 178 5.24 3.46 17.77
CA TRP A 178 3.78 3.52 17.60
C TRP A 178 3.35 4.04 16.21
N VAL A 179 4.19 4.83 15.53
CA VAL A 179 3.95 5.31 14.16
C VAL A 179 3.86 4.14 13.16
N LEU A 180 4.46 2.99 13.47
CA LEU A 180 4.28 1.78 12.67
C LEU A 180 2.80 1.38 12.53
N LEU A 181 1.94 1.71 13.49
CA LEU A 181 0.50 1.47 13.38
C LEU A 181 -0.15 2.33 12.28
N ILE A 182 0.36 3.55 12.07
CA ILE A 182 -0.07 4.47 11.01
C ILE A 182 0.43 3.98 9.65
N PHE A 183 1.66 3.47 9.60
CA PHE A 183 2.28 2.95 8.40
C PHE A 183 1.85 1.53 8.01
N THR A 184 1.31 0.75 8.96
CA THR A 184 0.83 -0.62 8.71
C THR A 184 -0.23 -0.71 7.61
N PRO A 185 -1.26 0.17 7.54
CA PRO A 185 -2.16 0.20 6.40
C PRO A 185 -1.44 0.38 5.05
N LEU A 186 -0.48 1.30 4.96
CA LEU A 186 0.25 1.60 3.72
C LEU A 186 1.22 0.46 3.35
N TYR A 187 2.20 0.18 4.21
CA TYR A 187 3.22 -0.85 3.97
C TYR A 187 2.66 -2.27 4.06
N GLY A 188 1.98 -2.60 5.15
CA GLY A 188 1.43 -3.93 5.38
C GLY A 188 0.29 -4.26 4.42
N GLY A 189 -0.65 -3.33 4.24
CA GLY A 189 -1.74 -3.47 3.28
C GLY A 189 -1.23 -3.45 1.83
N GLY A 190 -0.30 -2.54 1.51
CA GLY A 190 0.31 -2.38 0.19
C GLY A 190 1.14 -3.57 -0.24
N ALA A 191 2.08 -4.05 0.59
CA ALA A 191 2.89 -5.22 0.30
C ALA A 191 2.02 -6.48 0.10
N LEU A 192 1.00 -6.68 0.94
CA LEU A 192 0.07 -7.79 0.78
C LEU A 192 -0.78 -7.66 -0.50
N PHE A 193 -1.23 -6.46 -0.84
CA PHE A 193 -1.98 -6.20 -2.08
C PHE A 193 -1.12 -6.46 -3.33
N VAL A 194 0.10 -5.90 -3.37
CA VAL A 194 1.06 -6.11 -4.46
C VAL A 194 1.34 -7.61 -4.63
N ARG A 195 1.65 -8.29 -3.53
CA ARG A 195 1.89 -9.73 -3.52
C ARG A 195 0.71 -10.50 -4.09
N GLU A 196 -0.50 -10.21 -3.64
CA GLU A 196 -1.69 -10.90 -4.12
C GLU A 196 -1.93 -10.70 -5.63
N ILE A 197 -1.67 -9.52 -6.17
CA ILE A 197 -1.84 -9.25 -7.60
C ILE A 197 -0.78 -9.99 -8.41
N VAL A 198 0.49 -9.89 -8.03
CA VAL A 198 1.60 -10.56 -8.74
C VAL A 198 1.39 -12.07 -8.78
N ARG A 199 1.06 -12.68 -7.63
CA ARG A 199 0.83 -14.13 -7.56
C ARG A 199 -0.41 -14.58 -8.33
N ARG A 200 -1.44 -13.75 -8.44
CA ARG A 200 -2.62 -14.04 -9.29
C ARG A 200 -2.33 -13.92 -10.78
N ALA A 201 -1.39 -13.06 -11.16
CA ALA A 201 -0.90 -12.95 -12.52
C ALA A 201 0.13 -14.04 -12.90
N GLY A 202 0.49 -14.93 -11.96
CA GLY A 202 1.53 -15.95 -12.18
C GLY A 202 2.97 -15.39 -12.13
N GLY A 203 3.16 -14.16 -11.67
CA GLY A 203 4.47 -13.51 -11.62
C GLY A 203 5.39 -14.05 -10.53
N GLY A 204 6.69 -14.06 -10.82
CA GLY A 204 7.77 -14.49 -9.92
C GLY A 204 8.34 -13.37 -9.05
N TYR A 205 9.56 -13.56 -8.51
CA TYR A 205 10.24 -12.54 -7.70
C TYR A 205 10.69 -11.32 -8.50
N ALA A 206 11.03 -11.48 -9.79
CA ALA A 206 11.34 -10.35 -10.66
C ALA A 206 10.12 -9.42 -10.86
N ASN A 207 8.92 -10.00 -10.99
CA ASN A 207 7.68 -9.24 -11.07
C ASN A 207 7.36 -8.51 -9.75
N LEU A 208 7.72 -9.10 -8.60
CA LEU A 208 7.60 -8.42 -7.29
C LEU A 208 8.55 -7.22 -7.18
N LEU A 209 9.80 -7.34 -7.64
CA LEU A 209 10.74 -6.21 -7.68
C LEU A 209 10.19 -5.06 -8.53
N LEU A 210 9.71 -5.37 -9.75
CA LEU A 210 9.10 -4.36 -10.63
C LEU A 210 7.85 -3.73 -10.01
N MET A 211 6.98 -4.52 -9.39
CA MET A 211 5.83 -3.98 -8.67
C MET A 211 6.22 -3.16 -7.44
N GLY A 212 7.34 -3.48 -6.79
CA GLY A 212 7.88 -2.67 -5.71
C GLY A 212 8.45 -1.34 -6.18
N VAL A 213 9.02 -1.27 -7.40
CA VAL A 213 9.33 0.01 -8.05
C VAL A 213 8.05 0.80 -8.32
N ALA A 214 7.00 0.18 -8.87
CA ALA A 214 5.71 0.85 -9.06
C ALA A 214 5.11 1.35 -7.73
N TYR A 215 5.23 0.55 -6.67
CA TYR A 215 4.84 0.92 -5.31
C TYR A 215 5.62 2.15 -4.83
N GLY A 216 6.95 2.18 -4.99
CA GLY A 216 7.78 3.34 -4.66
C GLY A 216 7.44 4.60 -5.47
N ILE A 217 7.10 4.48 -6.75
CA ILE A 217 6.63 5.63 -7.55
C ILE A 217 5.31 6.18 -7.01
N VAL A 218 4.39 5.30 -6.61
CA VAL A 218 3.11 5.72 -6.02
C VAL A 218 3.34 6.37 -4.66
N GLU A 219 4.12 5.75 -3.78
CA GLU A 219 4.37 6.25 -2.43
C GLU A 219 5.19 7.55 -2.46
N GLU A 220 6.39 7.53 -3.00
CA GLU A 220 7.27 8.70 -3.00
C GLU A 220 6.79 9.79 -3.97
N GLY A 221 6.34 9.39 -5.16
CA GLY A 221 5.91 10.32 -6.20
C GLY A 221 4.53 10.93 -5.93
N LEU A 222 3.50 10.09 -5.74
CA LEU A 222 2.12 10.59 -5.69
C LEU A 222 1.64 10.89 -4.28
N VAL A 223 2.01 10.05 -3.31
CA VAL A 223 1.54 10.16 -1.91
C VAL A 223 2.38 11.16 -1.13
N LEU A 224 3.70 11.03 -1.13
CA LEU A 224 4.59 11.94 -0.41
C LEU A 224 4.96 13.18 -1.23
N GLN A 225 4.98 13.07 -2.57
CA GLN A 225 5.53 14.10 -3.47
C GLN A 225 7.01 14.41 -3.21
N SER A 226 7.71 13.49 -2.54
CA SER A 226 9.11 13.58 -2.15
C SER A 226 10.05 13.58 -3.35
N LEU A 227 9.65 12.93 -4.45
CA LEU A 227 10.47 12.87 -5.67
C LEU A 227 10.64 14.23 -6.35
N THR A 228 9.80 15.23 -6.06
CA THR A 228 9.90 16.58 -6.64
C THR A 228 9.86 17.71 -5.63
N SER A 229 9.64 17.38 -4.35
CA SER A 229 9.61 18.36 -3.28
C SER A 229 10.99 19.05 -3.13
N PRO A 230 11.01 20.38 -2.97
CA PRO A 230 12.23 21.12 -2.68
C PRO A 230 12.74 20.97 -1.24
N HIS A 231 11.88 20.63 -0.27
CA HIS A 231 12.22 20.69 1.15
C HIS A 231 12.05 19.37 1.90
N LEU A 232 11.17 18.48 1.44
CA LEU A 232 10.87 17.23 2.12
C LEU A 232 12.13 16.36 2.21
N TYR A 233 12.50 16.02 3.45
CA TYR A 233 13.74 15.33 3.83
C TYR A 233 15.05 15.98 3.34
N HIS A 234 15.01 17.25 2.92
CA HIS A 234 16.13 17.97 2.32
C HIS A 234 16.77 17.26 1.11
N ALA A 235 16.01 16.37 0.46
CA ALA A 235 16.47 15.50 -0.62
C ALA A 235 16.90 16.27 -1.89
N ALA A 236 16.35 17.46 -2.10
CA ALA A 236 16.65 18.29 -3.26
C ALA A 236 18.13 18.72 -3.36
N GLY A 237 18.85 18.72 -2.24
CA GLY A 237 20.27 19.09 -2.17
C GLY A 237 21.25 17.94 -2.41
N TRP A 238 20.78 16.68 -2.47
CA TRP A 238 21.66 15.52 -2.47
C TRP A 238 22.42 15.35 -3.80
N ALA A 239 21.79 15.71 -4.91
CA ALA A 239 22.35 15.61 -6.26
C ALA A 239 21.62 16.55 -7.23
N PRO A 240 22.16 16.80 -8.44
CA PRO A 240 21.51 17.65 -9.44
C PRO A 240 20.13 17.11 -9.83
N ARG A 241 19.13 18.00 -9.79
CA ARG A 241 17.75 17.68 -10.15
C ARG A 241 17.59 17.68 -11.67
N LEU A 242 16.85 16.70 -12.20
CA LEU A 242 16.51 16.62 -13.62
C LEU A 242 15.00 16.82 -13.78
N LEU A 243 14.60 17.85 -14.54
CA LEU A 243 13.18 18.19 -14.75
C LEU A 243 12.39 18.37 -13.42
N GLY A 244 13.07 18.87 -12.38
CA GLY A 244 12.49 19.02 -11.04
C GLY A 244 12.42 17.73 -10.21
N VAL A 245 12.96 16.62 -10.69
CA VAL A 245 13.04 15.36 -9.94
C VAL A 245 14.32 15.29 -9.11
N ASN A 246 14.19 14.91 -7.84
CA ASN A 246 15.29 14.63 -6.92
C ASN A 246 15.93 13.29 -7.32
N THR A 247 16.91 13.34 -8.23
CA THR A 247 17.42 12.19 -8.99
C THR A 247 17.97 11.08 -8.10
N ASP A 248 18.88 11.42 -7.20
CA ASP A 248 19.55 10.45 -6.33
C ASP A 248 18.61 9.89 -5.26
N TYR A 249 17.78 10.75 -4.66
CA TYR A 249 16.69 10.32 -3.77
C TYR A 249 15.70 9.37 -4.47
N THR A 250 15.41 9.62 -5.75
CA THR A 250 14.55 8.73 -6.57
C THR A 250 15.22 7.38 -6.77
N LEU A 251 16.49 7.35 -7.17
CA LEU A 251 17.25 6.10 -7.33
C LEU A 251 17.25 5.29 -6.04
N LEU A 252 17.59 5.94 -4.93
CA LEU A 252 17.63 5.35 -3.61
C LEU A 252 16.28 4.72 -3.24
N ASN A 253 15.21 5.52 -3.24
CA ASN A 253 13.92 5.08 -2.70
C ASN A 253 13.21 4.07 -3.60
N LEU A 254 13.35 4.16 -4.92
CA LEU A 254 12.74 3.15 -5.81
C LEU A 254 13.39 1.77 -5.64
N VAL A 255 14.71 1.70 -5.43
CA VAL A 255 15.41 0.44 -5.13
C VAL A 255 15.04 -0.05 -3.73
N TYR A 256 15.03 0.87 -2.75
CA TYR A 256 14.64 0.58 -1.38
C TYR A 256 13.23 -0.03 -1.29
N HIS A 257 12.23 0.61 -1.90
CA HIS A 257 10.84 0.12 -1.89
C HIS A 257 10.68 -1.20 -2.63
N ALA A 258 11.42 -1.39 -3.73
CA ALA A 258 11.43 -2.66 -4.46
C ALA A 258 11.92 -3.82 -3.59
N VAL A 259 13.01 -3.61 -2.84
CA VAL A 259 13.67 -4.65 -2.06
C VAL A 259 13.05 -4.80 -0.68
N PHE A 260 13.01 -3.75 0.14
CA PHE A 260 12.73 -3.83 1.58
C PHE A 260 11.25 -3.61 1.91
N SER A 261 10.53 -2.76 1.18
CA SER A 261 9.09 -2.55 1.41
C SER A 261 8.24 -3.69 0.87
N VAL A 262 8.68 -4.34 -0.21
CA VAL A 262 7.89 -5.38 -0.91
C VAL A 262 8.58 -6.74 -0.94
N THR A 263 9.73 -6.87 -1.61
CA THR A 263 10.23 -8.20 -2.00
C THR A 263 10.73 -9.03 -0.81
N VAL A 264 11.61 -8.48 0.03
CA VAL A 264 12.15 -9.16 1.22
C VAL A 264 11.04 -9.61 2.18
N PRO A 265 10.10 -8.74 2.64
CA PRO A 265 9.06 -9.20 3.56
C PRO A 265 8.15 -10.26 2.93
N VAL A 266 7.84 -10.16 1.63
CA VAL A 266 7.08 -11.20 0.91
C VAL A 266 7.83 -12.53 0.88
N VAL A 267 9.10 -12.53 0.49
CA VAL A 267 9.93 -13.73 0.39
C VAL A 267 10.08 -14.38 1.75
N MET A 268 10.39 -13.62 2.80
CA MET A 268 10.54 -14.15 4.16
C MET A 268 9.26 -14.83 4.65
N VAL A 269 8.09 -14.23 4.41
CA VAL A 269 6.81 -14.85 4.77
C VAL A 269 6.52 -16.09 3.94
N GLU A 270 6.80 -16.09 2.63
CA GLU A 270 6.66 -17.29 1.79
C GLU A 270 7.55 -18.44 2.28
N LEU A 271 8.77 -18.12 2.74
CA LEU A 271 9.68 -19.07 3.38
C LEU A 271 9.16 -19.61 4.72
N CYS A 272 8.43 -18.81 5.51
CA CYS A 272 7.79 -19.30 6.73
C CYS A 272 6.62 -20.27 6.45
N PHE A 273 6.02 -20.22 5.25
CA PHE A 273 4.88 -21.06 4.86
C PHE A 273 5.16 -21.86 3.57
N PRO A 274 6.17 -22.75 3.57
CA PRO A 274 6.63 -23.43 2.35
C PRO A 274 5.54 -24.31 1.73
N GLY A 275 4.70 -24.94 2.54
CA GLY A 275 3.55 -25.73 2.06
C GLY A 275 2.50 -24.89 1.32
N HIS A 276 2.41 -23.58 1.57
CA HIS A 276 1.52 -22.69 0.81
C HIS A 276 2.20 -22.15 -0.45
N GLY A 277 3.50 -21.84 -0.35
CA GLY A 277 4.33 -21.32 -1.43
C GLY A 277 3.79 -20.01 -2.01
N GLN A 278 3.93 -19.84 -3.32
CA GLN A 278 3.56 -18.63 -4.05
C GLN A 278 2.06 -18.51 -4.36
N ARG A 279 1.20 -19.38 -3.82
CA ARG A 279 -0.24 -19.31 -4.05
C ARG A 279 -0.87 -18.10 -3.34
N PRO A 280 -1.94 -17.48 -3.88
CA PRO A 280 -2.67 -16.40 -3.20
C PRO A 280 -3.05 -16.74 -1.75
N TYR A 281 -2.88 -15.81 -0.83
CA TYR A 281 -3.25 -15.92 0.58
C TYR A 281 -4.73 -15.57 0.79
N LEU A 282 -5.24 -14.65 -0.02
CA LEU A 282 -6.58 -14.07 0.15
C LEU A 282 -7.56 -14.56 -0.91
N ARG A 283 -8.85 -14.36 -0.62
CA ARG A 283 -9.91 -14.44 -1.63
C ARG A 283 -10.08 -13.08 -2.31
N ARG A 284 -10.88 -13.00 -3.38
CA ARG A 284 -11.14 -11.73 -4.09
C ARG A 284 -11.60 -10.60 -3.14
N GLY A 285 -12.47 -10.90 -2.18
CA GLY A 285 -12.91 -9.90 -1.19
C GLY A 285 -11.80 -9.44 -0.25
N GLY A 286 -10.86 -10.32 0.09
CA GLY A 286 -9.68 -9.95 0.88
C GLY A 286 -8.73 -9.07 0.09
N LEU A 287 -8.48 -9.39 -1.18
CA LEU A 287 -7.69 -8.55 -2.09
C LEU A 287 -8.27 -7.13 -2.22
N ILE A 288 -9.59 -7.00 -2.39
CA ILE A 288 -10.24 -5.69 -2.46
C ILE A 288 -10.07 -4.96 -1.13
N ALA A 289 -10.30 -5.64 0.00
CA ALA A 289 -10.16 -5.03 1.32
C ALA A 289 -8.72 -4.54 1.58
N THR A 290 -7.70 -5.33 1.25
CA THR A 290 -6.30 -4.91 1.42
C THR A 290 -5.93 -3.74 0.51
N GLY A 291 -6.43 -3.71 -0.73
CA GLY A 291 -6.27 -2.55 -1.61
C GLY A 291 -6.90 -1.28 -1.05
N LEU A 292 -8.12 -1.38 -0.51
CA LEU A 292 -8.78 -0.24 0.14
C LEU A 292 -8.05 0.22 1.41
N ILE A 293 -7.52 -0.71 2.22
CA ILE A 293 -6.70 -0.40 3.40
C ILE A 293 -5.41 0.31 2.99
N ALA A 294 -4.74 -0.16 1.94
CA ALA A 294 -3.53 0.48 1.42
C ALA A 294 -3.81 1.90 0.92
N LEU A 295 -4.91 2.10 0.18
CA LEU A 295 -5.35 3.43 -0.26
C LEU A 295 -5.70 4.35 0.91
N ALA A 296 -6.34 3.82 1.96
CA ALA A 296 -6.61 4.59 3.17
C ALA A 296 -5.31 4.98 3.90
N GLY A 297 -4.35 4.06 3.99
CA GLY A 297 -3.01 4.33 4.52
C GLY A 297 -2.27 5.42 3.74
N ALA A 298 -2.26 5.31 2.41
CA ALA A 298 -1.73 6.35 1.52
C ALA A 298 -2.42 7.70 1.73
N GLY A 299 -3.74 7.70 1.90
CA GLY A 299 -4.51 8.92 2.21
C GLY A 299 -4.08 9.55 3.54
N ILE A 300 -3.90 8.74 4.59
CA ILE A 300 -3.41 9.22 5.89
C ILE A 300 -2.02 9.86 5.71
N VAL A 301 -1.08 9.14 5.10
CA VAL A 301 0.29 9.64 4.88
C VAL A 301 0.30 10.93 4.05
N ARG A 302 -0.48 11.00 2.96
CA ARG A 302 -0.61 12.22 2.14
C ARG A 302 -1.10 13.43 2.91
N LEU A 303 -1.99 13.21 3.89
CA LEU A 303 -2.61 14.27 4.70
C LEU A 303 -1.79 14.65 5.93
N THR A 304 -0.82 13.82 6.34
CA THR A 304 0.00 14.08 7.53
C THR A 304 1.43 14.46 7.19
N VAL A 305 2.13 13.70 6.35
CA VAL A 305 3.59 13.85 6.17
C VAL A 305 3.94 15.07 5.30
N PRO A 306 3.45 15.22 4.05
CA PRO A 306 3.84 16.37 3.23
C PRO A 306 3.49 17.74 3.86
N PRO A 307 2.31 17.95 4.47
CA PRO A 307 2.02 19.21 5.14
C PRO A 307 2.93 19.52 6.33
N ALA A 308 3.50 18.51 6.97
CA ALA A 308 4.43 18.68 8.10
C ALA A 308 5.87 18.92 7.63
N GLU A 309 6.32 18.21 6.59
CA GLU A 309 7.71 18.21 6.13
C GLU A 309 7.99 19.25 5.02
N ASP A 310 7.00 19.61 4.20
CA ASP A 310 7.12 20.65 3.18
C ASP A 310 5.81 21.46 3.04
N PRO A 311 5.53 22.33 4.04
CA PRO A 311 4.27 23.06 4.10
C PRO A 311 4.04 23.94 2.87
N GLY A 312 2.88 23.77 2.23
CA GLY A 312 2.47 24.58 1.08
C GLY A 312 2.96 24.07 -0.28
N TYR A 313 3.83 23.05 -0.32
CA TYR A 313 4.21 22.43 -1.58
C TYR A 313 3.06 21.63 -2.20
N THR A 314 2.88 21.83 -3.51
CA THR A 314 1.97 21.01 -4.32
C THR A 314 2.67 20.63 -5.62
N MET A 315 2.77 19.33 -5.88
CA MET A 315 3.30 18.82 -7.13
C MET A 315 2.47 19.34 -8.32
N PRO A 316 3.11 19.88 -9.38
CA PRO A 316 2.40 20.31 -10.59
C PRO A 316 1.62 19.17 -11.23
N LEU A 317 0.43 19.46 -11.80
CA LEU A 317 -0.43 18.45 -12.41
C LEU A 317 0.30 17.63 -13.49
N ALA A 318 1.17 18.26 -14.29
CA ALA A 318 1.97 17.57 -15.29
C ALA A 318 2.86 16.47 -14.66
N ALA A 319 3.52 16.77 -13.54
CA ALA A 319 4.34 15.80 -12.83
C ALA A 319 3.48 14.67 -12.21
N VAL A 320 2.31 15.00 -11.65
CA VAL A 320 1.33 14.00 -11.17
C VAL A 320 0.95 13.02 -12.28
N LEU A 321 0.63 13.53 -13.48
CA LEU A 321 0.26 12.70 -14.63
C LEU A 321 1.43 11.84 -15.11
N VAL A 322 2.66 12.38 -15.12
CA VAL A 322 3.87 11.63 -15.50
C VAL A 322 4.14 10.50 -14.52
N PHE A 323 4.12 10.75 -13.20
CA PHE A 323 4.34 9.69 -12.22
C PHE A 323 3.21 8.66 -12.20
N ALA A 324 1.96 9.08 -12.38
CA ALA A 324 0.83 8.15 -12.52
C ALA A 324 0.97 7.27 -13.76
N ALA A 325 1.36 7.85 -14.91
CA ALA A 325 1.62 7.11 -16.13
C ALA A 325 2.81 6.15 -15.98
N ALA A 326 3.91 6.59 -15.33
CA ALA A 326 5.06 5.75 -15.06
C ALA A 326 4.72 4.57 -14.13
N ALA A 327 4.02 4.83 -13.02
CA ALA A 327 3.55 3.79 -12.10
C ALA A 327 2.63 2.78 -12.81
N LEU A 328 1.71 3.27 -13.67
CA LEU A 328 0.84 2.42 -14.47
C LEU A 328 1.64 1.59 -15.48
N ALA A 329 2.57 2.21 -16.21
CA ALA A 329 3.41 1.53 -17.19
C ALA A 329 4.24 0.42 -16.55
N VAL A 330 4.93 0.71 -15.43
CA VAL A 330 5.70 -0.28 -14.67
C VAL A 330 4.79 -1.39 -14.14
N THR A 331 3.60 -1.06 -13.64
CA THR A 331 2.60 -2.06 -13.20
C THR A 331 2.17 -2.96 -14.36
N VAL A 332 1.85 -2.40 -15.52
CA VAL A 332 1.47 -3.17 -16.71
C VAL A 332 2.60 -4.09 -17.14
N VAL A 333 3.84 -3.59 -17.21
CA VAL A 333 5.01 -4.41 -17.53
C VAL A 333 5.19 -5.53 -16.50
N ALA A 334 5.13 -5.20 -15.21
CA ALA A 334 5.29 -6.17 -14.13
C ALA A 334 4.21 -7.27 -14.12
N LEU A 335 3.01 -7.01 -14.63
CA LEU A 335 1.89 -7.97 -14.64
C LEU A 335 1.67 -8.68 -15.98
N ARG A 336 2.18 -8.13 -17.08
CA ARG A 336 1.97 -8.68 -18.44
C ARG A 336 3.20 -9.33 -19.01
N VAL A 337 4.38 -8.84 -18.66
CA VAL A 337 5.64 -9.34 -19.22
C VAL A 337 6.19 -10.46 -18.35
N HIS A 338 6.32 -11.63 -18.94
CA HIS A 338 7.06 -12.73 -18.34
C HIS A 338 8.55 -12.41 -18.47
N VAL A 339 9.20 -12.17 -17.34
CA VAL A 339 10.64 -11.91 -17.31
C VAL A 339 11.37 -13.19 -17.73
N PRO A 340 12.12 -13.20 -18.84
CA PRO A 340 12.79 -14.41 -19.32
C PRO A 340 13.72 -15.01 -18.26
N ALA A 341 13.86 -16.34 -18.26
CA ALA A 341 14.88 -16.99 -17.48
C ALA A 341 16.27 -16.48 -17.91
N ALA A 342 17.13 -16.13 -16.95
CA ALA A 342 18.50 -15.74 -17.26
C ALA A 342 19.34 -16.98 -17.60
N SER A 343 20.43 -16.79 -18.33
CA SER A 343 21.42 -17.84 -18.52
C SER A 343 21.99 -18.27 -17.16
N PRO A 344 21.92 -19.56 -16.80
CA PRO A 344 22.33 -20.00 -15.47
C PRO A 344 23.82 -19.78 -15.25
N ALA A 345 24.19 -19.51 -13.99
CA ALA A 345 25.57 -19.51 -13.52
C ALA A 345 25.61 -20.20 -12.14
N ARG A 346 26.64 -21.01 -11.89
CA ARG A 346 26.75 -21.74 -10.62
C ARG A 346 26.72 -20.75 -9.44
N PRO A 347 25.77 -20.91 -8.49
CA PRO A 347 25.72 -20.02 -7.35
C PRO A 347 26.91 -20.27 -6.42
N PRO A 348 27.46 -19.23 -5.79
CA PRO A 348 28.33 -19.37 -4.64
C PRO A 348 27.60 -20.08 -3.48
N SER A 349 28.35 -20.48 -2.44
CA SER A 349 27.72 -21.03 -1.24
C SER A 349 26.77 -20.03 -0.58
N ALA A 350 25.75 -20.52 0.13
CA ALA A 350 24.76 -19.67 0.80
C ALA A 350 25.38 -18.57 1.68
N PRO A 351 26.42 -18.82 2.52
CA PRO A 351 27.08 -17.75 3.27
C PRO A 351 27.72 -16.66 2.40
N VAL A 352 28.29 -17.02 1.25
CA VAL A 352 28.85 -16.05 0.30
C VAL A 352 27.74 -15.23 -0.34
N VAL A 353 26.61 -15.84 -0.69
CA VAL A 353 25.43 -15.11 -1.19
C VAL A 353 24.92 -14.11 -0.14
N ALA A 354 24.87 -14.49 1.13
CA ALA A 354 24.51 -13.56 2.22
C ALA A 354 25.52 -12.41 2.34
N ALA A 355 26.81 -12.70 2.31
CA ALA A 355 27.85 -11.68 2.37
C ALA A 355 27.79 -10.70 1.20
N VAL A 356 27.63 -11.20 -0.03
CA VAL A 356 27.49 -10.37 -1.24
C VAL A 356 26.23 -9.51 -1.17
N ALA A 357 25.09 -10.08 -0.77
CA ALA A 357 23.85 -9.32 -0.63
C ALA A 357 23.95 -8.23 0.45
N GLY A 358 24.52 -8.56 1.61
CA GLY A 358 24.69 -7.60 2.71
C GLY A 358 25.70 -6.50 2.38
N ALA A 359 26.86 -6.86 1.86
CA ALA A 359 27.86 -5.87 1.44
C ALA A 359 27.36 -5.01 0.28
N GLY A 360 26.64 -5.60 -0.68
CA GLY A 360 26.04 -4.87 -1.80
C GLY A 360 24.99 -3.85 -1.34
N VAL A 361 24.12 -4.22 -0.39
CA VAL A 361 23.14 -3.30 0.18
C VAL A 361 23.81 -2.20 1.00
N LEU A 362 24.78 -2.56 1.85
CA LEU A 362 25.53 -1.58 2.66
C LEU A 362 26.26 -0.57 1.76
N LEU A 363 26.90 -1.04 0.69
CA LEU A 363 27.57 -0.19 -0.28
C LEU A 363 26.58 0.68 -1.07
N PHE A 364 25.43 0.12 -1.47
CA PHE A 364 24.39 0.89 -2.15
C PHE A 364 23.92 2.08 -1.30
N PHE A 365 23.59 1.85 -0.03
CA PHE A 365 23.21 2.93 0.88
C PHE A 365 24.36 3.90 1.12
N GLY A 366 25.59 3.41 1.33
CA GLY A 366 26.76 4.27 1.49
C GLY A 366 27.04 5.16 0.26
N LEU A 367 26.67 4.72 -0.93
CA LEU A 367 26.81 5.50 -2.17
C LEU A 367 25.65 6.46 -2.43
N ALA A 368 24.43 6.15 -2.00
CA ALA A 368 23.22 6.91 -2.40
C ALA A 368 22.54 7.68 -1.26
N TRP A 369 22.93 7.45 0.00
CA TRP A 369 22.34 8.11 1.17
C TRP A 369 23.38 9.03 1.83
N PRO A 370 23.09 10.32 2.07
CA PRO A 370 24.00 11.19 2.83
C PRO A 370 24.06 10.81 4.31
N PHE A 371 25.25 10.53 4.83
CA PHE A 371 25.44 10.13 6.23
C PHE A 371 26.67 10.83 6.84
N GLY A 372 26.81 10.75 8.17
CA GLY A 372 28.00 11.28 8.86
C GLY A 372 28.16 12.80 8.78
N GLY A 373 27.04 13.54 8.70
CA GLY A 373 27.04 15.00 8.57
C GLY A 373 27.21 15.52 7.14
N ALA A 374 27.31 14.63 6.14
CA ALA A 374 27.37 15.03 4.74
C ALA A 374 26.01 15.58 4.26
N THR A 375 26.03 16.63 3.43
CA THR A 375 24.83 17.16 2.76
C THR A 375 24.52 16.45 1.44
N GLY A 376 25.49 15.72 0.89
CA GLY A 376 25.34 14.87 -0.29
C GLY A 376 26.01 13.51 -0.09
N PRO A 377 25.70 12.51 -0.94
CA PRO A 377 26.25 11.16 -0.82
C PRO A 377 27.77 11.15 -0.99
N VAL A 378 28.46 10.35 -0.18
CA VAL A 378 29.93 10.22 -0.20
C VAL A 378 30.64 11.59 -0.11
N PHE A 379 30.06 12.55 0.63
CA PHE A 379 30.60 13.92 0.78
C PHE A 379 30.80 14.66 -0.55
N THR A 380 30.09 14.25 -1.60
CA THR A 380 30.10 14.93 -2.90
C THR A 380 29.09 16.08 -2.94
N HIS A 381 29.32 17.04 -3.84
CA HIS A 381 28.44 18.19 -4.02
C HIS A 381 28.22 18.51 -5.49
N GLY A 382 27.05 19.08 -5.81
CA GLY A 382 26.70 19.51 -7.16
C GLY A 382 26.79 18.35 -8.17
N THR A 383 27.40 18.60 -9.33
CA THR A 383 27.52 17.58 -10.40
C THR A 383 28.37 16.38 -10.03
N TRP A 384 29.26 16.50 -9.05
CA TRP A 384 30.09 15.37 -8.60
C TRP A 384 29.27 14.25 -7.95
N SER A 385 28.08 14.57 -7.41
CA SER A 385 27.15 13.58 -6.85
C SER A 385 26.56 12.63 -7.90
N LEU A 386 26.73 12.93 -9.19
CA LEU A 386 26.37 11.99 -10.26
C LEU A 386 27.28 10.75 -10.30
N LEU A 387 28.53 10.84 -9.81
CA LEU A 387 29.45 9.71 -9.76
C LEU A 387 29.01 8.62 -8.77
N PRO A 388 28.77 8.92 -7.47
CA PRO A 388 28.28 7.91 -6.54
C PRO A 388 26.88 7.41 -6.93
N MET A 389 26.01 8.27 -7.48
CA MET A 389 24.71 7.85 -8.03
C MET A 389 24.87 6.84 -9.19
N ALA A 390 25.76 7.09 -10.15
CA ALA A 390 26.03 6.17 -11.25
C ALA A 390 26.66 4.85 -10.75
N ALA A 391 27.55 4.91 -9.75
CA ALA A 391 28.12 3.73 -9.11
C ALA A 391 27.05 2.91 -8.38
N ALA A 392 26.12 3.56 -7.67
CA ALA A 392 24.99 2.90 -7.02
C ALA A 392 24.08 2.21 -8.04
N ALA A 393 23.74 2.89 -9.15
CA ALA A 393 22.95 2.30 -10.22
C ALA A 393 23.65 1.09 -10.87
N ALA A 394 24.95 1.22 -11.18
CA ALA A 394 25.75 0.12 -11.73
C ALA A 394 25.82 -1.08 -10.77
N LEU A 395 25.97 -0.82 -9.46
CA LEU A 395 25.96 -1.85 -8.43
C LEU A 395 24.61 -2.60 -8.39
N VAL A 396 23.48 -1.88 -8.41
CA VAL A 396 22.15 -2.50 -8.43
C VAL A 396 21.98 -3.37 -9.67
N VAL A 397 22.39 -2.88 -10.84
CA VAL A 397 22.35 -3.66 -12.10
C VAL A 397 23.21 -4.92 -11.98
N ALA A 398 24.43 -4.81 -11.44
CA ALA A 398 25.32 -5.96 -11.25
C ALA A 398 24.74 -6.99 -10.27
N LEU A 399 24.19 -6.55 -9.14
CA LEU A 399 23.56 -7.42 -8.15
C LEU A 399 22.35 -8.16 -8.74
N VAL A 400 21.46 -7.44 -9.43
CA VAL A 400 20.29 -8.03 -10.10
C VAL A 400 20.72 -9.00 -11.20
N TYR A 401 21.73 -8.64 -12.00
CA TYR A 401 22.27 -9.51 -13.04
C TYR A 401 22.77 -10.83 -12.46
N TRP A 402 23.66 -10.79 -11.47
CA TRP A 402 24.21 -12.00 -10.86
C TRP A 402 23.17 -12.82 -10.09
N LEU A 403 22.29 -12.19 -9.30
CA LEU A 403 21.22 -12.89 -8.60
C LEU A 403 20.28 -13.60 -9.57
N ARG A 404 19.96 -13.01 -10.73
CA ARG A 404 19.15 -13.67 -11.76
C ARG A 404 19.86 -14.87 -12.37
N ARG A 405 21.17 -14.79 -12.63
CA ARG A 405 21.94 -15.92 -13.17
C ARG A 405 22.11 -17.05 -12.15
N TRP A 406 22.38 -16.71 -10.89
CA TRP A 406 22.48 -17.68 -9.80
C TRP A 406 21.15 -18.38 -9.54
N SER A 407 20.04 -17.62 -9.47
CA SER A 407 18.71 -18.19 -9.23
C SER A 407 18.14 -19.02 -10.37
N ALA A 408 18.68 -18.88 -11.58
CA ALA A 408 18.34 -19.72 -12.72
C ALA A 408 19.06 -21.08 -12.71
N ALA A 409 20.11 -21.24 -11.90
CA ALA A 409 20.87 -22.48 -11.84
C ALA A 409 20.15 -23.55 -11.00
N ALA A 410 20.25 -24.82 -11.39
CA ALA A 410 19.60 -25.94 -10.71
C ALA A 410 20.07 -26.13 -9.25
N GLN A 411 21.27 -25.64 -8.92
CA GLN A 411 21.84 -25.66 -7.57
C GLN A 411 21.29 -24.55 -6.67
N TRP A 412 20.48 -23.62 -7.19
CA TRP A 412 19.87 -22.58 -6.38
C TRP A 412 18.77 -23.18 -5.50
N THR A 413 19.07 -23.27 -4.21
CA THR A 413 18.17 -23.84 -3.21
C THR A 413 17.49 -22.76 -2.37
N ARG A 414 16.54 -23.20 -1.53
CA ARG A 414 15.93 -22.37 -0.49
C ARG A 414 16.96 -21.70 0.42
N GLU A 415 18.07 -22.37 0.72
CA GLU A 415 19.13 -21.83 1.58
C GLU A 415 19.76 -20.57 0.98
N HIS A 416 19.99 -20.56 -0.34
CA HIS A 416 20.52 -19.39 -1.04
C HIS A 416 19.53 -18.22 -1.01
N LEU A 417 18.22 -18.50 -1.11
CA LEU A 417 17.18 -17.48 -1.01
C LEU A 417 17.07 -16.89 0.40
N VAL A 418 17.12 -17.74 1.44
CA VAL A 418 17.20 -17.30 2.84
C VAL A 418 18.45 -16.45 3.04
N ALA A 419 19.60 -16.92 2.59
CA ALA A 419 20.86 -16.21 2.69
C ALA A 419 20.83 -14.83 2.01
N ALA A 420 20.29 -14.74 0.80
CA ALA A 420 20.16 -13.46 0.10
C ALA A 420 19.31 -12.45 0.87
N CYS A 421 18.13 -12.87 1.37
CA CYS A 421 17.24 -12.00 2.15
C CYS A 421 17.84 -11.61 3.51
N THR A 422 18.41 -12.58 4.24
CA THR A 422 19.08 -12.33 5.51
C THR A 422 20.27 -11.39 5.33
N GLY A 423 21.14 -11.66 4.36
CA GLY A 423 22.30 -10.82 4.05
C GLY A 423 21.89 -9.38 3.74
N ALA A 424 20.95 -9.22 2.80
CA ALA A 424 20.41 -7.90 2.43
C ALA A 424 19.83 -7.15 3.65
N LEU A 425 19.02 -7.82 4.48
CA LEU A 425 18.41 -7.21 5.65
C LEU A 425 19.44 -6.86 6.76
N VAL A 426 20.47 -7.67 6.93
CA VAL A 426 21.59 -7.35 7.84
C VAL A 426 22.35 -6.13 7.33
N GLY A 427 22.73 -6.10 6.05
CA GLY A 427 23.42 -4.94 5.45
C GLY A 427 22.61 -3.65 5.58
N HIS A 428 21.31 -3.73 5.34
CA HIS A 428 20.33 -2.66 5.56
C HIS A 428 20.32 -2.17 7.02
N THR A 429 20.20 -3.09 7.98
CA THR A 429 20.14 -2.75 9.41
C THR A 429 21.47 -2.19 9.93
N VAL A 430 22.60 -2.70 9.45
CA VAL A 430 23.93 -2.21 9.80
C VAL A 430 24.16 -0.80 9.24
N PHE A 431 23.66 -0.49 8.04
CA PHE A 431 23.66 0.89 7.56
C PHE A 431 22.84 1.80 8.49
N GLY A 432 21.61 1.38 8.83
CA GLY A 432 20.74 2.09 9.76
C GLY A 432 21.38 2.37 11.12
N LEU A 433 22.07 1.38 11.69
CA LEU A 433 22.84 1.51 12.93
C LEU A 433 23.87 2.66 12.84
N ALA A 434 24.56 2.77 11.71
CA ALA A 434 25.63 3.73 11.51
C ALA A 434 25.12 5.14 11.14
N ALA A 435 24.06 5.22 10.34
CA ALA A 435 23.61 6.46 9.70
C ALA A 435 22.32 7.05 10.27
N GLN A 436 21.40 6.22 10.79
CA GLN A 436 20.03 6.63 11.12
C GLN A 436 19.70 6.60 12.61
N ALA A 437 20.51 5.93 13.44
CA ALA A 437 20.23 5.78 14.85
C ALA A 437 20.31 7.12 15.61
N ASP A 438 19.18 7.56 16.18
CA ASP A 438 19.04 8.85 16.85
C ASP A 438 19.71 8.91 18.24
N GLY A 439 19.81 7.77 18.93
CA GLY A 439 20.45 7.69 20.24
C GLY A 439 21.00 6.31 20.59
N ALA A 440 21.59 6.19 21.79
CA ALA A 440 22.22 4.95 22.25
C ALA A 440 21.23 3.77 22.32
N ALA A 441 19.98 4.03 22.72
CA ALA A 441 18.92 3.03 22.76
C ALA A 441 18.60 2.49 21.35
N ASP A 442 18.50 3.37 20.35
CA ASP A 442 18.23 2.98 18.97
C ASP A 442 19.42 2.19 18.38
N ARG A 443 20.65 2.59 18.69
CA ARG A 443 21.85 1.83 18.30
C ARG A 443 21.84 0.42 18.89
N LEU A 444 21.57 0.29 20.19
CA LEU A 444 21.50 -1.02 20.84
C LEU A 444 20.37 -1.87 20.24
N PHE A 445 19.21 -1.27 19.99
CA PHE A 445 18.08 -1.93 19.36
C PHE A 445 18.42 -2.44 17.95
N LEU A 446 18.96 -1.59 17.07
CA LEU A 446 19.34 -1.98 15.71
C LEU A 446 20.46 -3.02 15.70
N ALA A 447 21.43 -2.93 16.61
CA ALA A 447 22.47 -3.96 16.78
C ALA A 447 21.85 -5.31 17.17
N ALA A 448 20.91 -5.31 18.12
CA ALA A 448 20.20 -6.52 18.52
C ALA A 448 19.34 -7.08 17.37
N VAL A 449 18.66 -6.24 16.59
CA VAL A 449 17.89 -6.65 15.41
C VAL A 449 18.79 -7.26 14.33
N ALA A 450 19.94 -6.65 14.04
CA ALA A 450 20.90 -7.18 13.07
C ALA A 450 21.43 -8.56 13.53
N ALA A 451 21.81 -8.68 14.80
CA ALA A 451 22.28 -9.94 15.38
C ALA A 451 21.19 -11.02 15.36
N ALA A 452 19.95 -10.68 15.74
CA ALA A 452 18.81 -11.59 15.70
C ALA A 452 18.49 -12.04 14.27
N THR A 453 18.53 -11.12 13.30
CA THR A 453 18.32 -11.43 11.88
C THR A 453 19.37 -12.42 11.37
N LEU A 454 20.64 -12.20 11.71
CA LEU A 454 21.73 -13.11 11.37
C LEU A 454 21.56 -14.48 12.04
N ALA A 455 21.23 -14.52 13.33
CA ALA A 455 21.03 -15.76 14.08
C ALA A 455 19.83 -16.57 13.53
N LEU A 456 18.70 -15.92 13.26
CA LEU A 456 17.51 -16.57 12.69
C LEU A 456 17.75 -17.04 11.27
N GLY A 457 18.44 -16.25 10.44
CA GLY A 457 18.78 -16.61 9.07
C GLY A 457 19.74 -17.80 9.00
N THR A 458 20.80 -17.80 9.83
CA THR A 458 21.73 -18.93 9.93
C THR A 458 21.06 -20.19 10.46
N ALA A 459 20.18 -20.07 11.46
CA ALA A 459 19.37 -21.19 11.93
C ALA A 459 18.42 -21.72 10.83
N ALA A 460 17.82 -20.84 10.03
CA ALA A 460 16.93 -21.22 8.94
C ALA A 460 17.66 -21.92 7.79
N ILE A 461 18.91 -21.55 7.51
CA ILE A 461 19.78 -22.24 6.53
C ILE A 461 20.15 -23.64 7.02
N ARG A 462 20.41 -23.80 8.33
CA ARG A 462 20.84 -25.09 8.91
C ARG A 462 19.71 -26.09 9.13
N ARG A 463 18.44 -25.71 8.99
CA ARG A 463 17.31 -26.62 9.20
C ARG A 463 17.22 -27.63 8.05
N PRO A 464 17.41 -28.94 8.28
CA PRO A 464 17.20 -29.94 7.24
C PRO A 464 15.74 -29.91 6.81
N VAL A 465 15.51 -30.02 5.50
CA VAL A 465 14.16 -30.19 4.95
C VAL A 465 13.66 -31.54 5.43
N ALA A 466 12.68 -31.56 6.33
CA ALA A 466 12.00 -32.80 6.67
C ALA A 466 11.47 -33.41 5.37
N PRO A 467 11.79 -34.68 5.05
CA PRO A 467 11.24 -35.32 3.88
C PRO A 467 9.72 -35.27 3.99
N VAL A 468 9.07 -34.75 2.95
CA VAL A 468 7.63 -34.86 2.81
C VAL A 468 7.37 -36.35 2.60
N LEU A 469 7.02 -37.06 3.66
CA LEU A 469 6.44 -38.39 3.56
C LEU A 469 5.16 -38.22 2.73
N LEU A 470 5.22 -38.66 1.47
CA LEU A 470 4.04 -38.92 0.67
C LEU A 470 3.31 -40.09 1.34
N ALA A 471 2.20 -39.77 2.00
CA ALA A 471 1.17 -40.74 2.37
C ALA A 471 -0.08 -40.43 1.53
#